data_AF-A0A9P6I9F4-F1
#
_entry.id   AF-A0A9P6I9F4-F1
#
_cell.length_a   1.000
_cell.length_b   1.000
_cell.length_c   1.000
_cell.angle_alpha   90.00
_cell.angle_beta   90.00
_cell.angle_gamma   90.00
#
_symmetry.space_group_name_H-M   'P 1'
#
loop_
_entity.id
_entity.type
_entity.pdbx_description
1 polymer ?
#
loop_
_entity_poly.entity_id
_entity_poly.type
_entity_poly.pdbx_seq_one_letter_code
_entity_poly.pdbx_strand_id
1 'polypeptide(L)'
;MARSSITKLSRAVARTLRTSTPVLPRRSPALLSVTKPAATVVAARKLFTTSAVATRGIMPDTDDPQVKETPKEEVKRSVVELSDAEYHELADQYLETVVTKLEDLQDAREGVDVEYAAGVLSVTFPDAGTYVINKQPPNKQIWLSSPISGPKRYDWVVVGDSQNDKEGTAAGAWIYARDGSTLDDLFLKELDVDLSLAPSTYGEDQTQT
;
A
#
# COMPACT_ATOMS: atom_id res chain seq x y z
N MET A 1 14.03 -69.82 15.16
CA MET A 1 15.15 -69.30 14.34
C MET A 1 15.40 -67.86 14.74
N ALA A 2 16.61 -67.57 15.20
CA ALA A 2 17.04 -66.26 15.70
C ALA A 2 17.56 -65.36 14.58
N ARG A 3 17.87 -64.10 14.96
CA ARG A 3 18.69 -63.05 14.29
C ARG A 3 17.87 -61.95 13.59
N SER A 4 18.13 -60.65 13.73
CA SER A 4 19.11 -59.85 14.46
C SER A 4 18.72 -58.37 14.35
N SER A 5 19.01 -57.59 15.38
CA SER A 5 19.06 -56.12 15.42
C SER A 5 20.08 -55.55 14.41
N ILE A 6 19.95 -54.27 13.99
CA ILE A 6 21.06 -53.31 13.84
C ILE A 6 20.52 -51.86 13.95
N THR A 7 21.28 -51.11 14.73
CA THR A 7 21.23 -49.71 15.17
C THR A 7 21.77 -48.67 14.17
N LYS A 8 21.34 -47.41 14.40
CA LYS A 8 22.09 -46.12 14.34
C LYS A 8 22.62 -45.61 12.99
N LEU A 9 22.38 -44.33 12.66
CA LEU A 9 23.33 -43.22 12.95
C LEU A 9 22.83 -41.86 12.46
N SER A 10 23.14 -40.88 13.29
CA SER A 10 22.98 -39.43 13.19
C SER A 10 23.78 -38.83 12.02
N ARG A 11 23.24 -37.76 11.41
CA ARG A 11 24.02 -36.85 10.57
C ARG A 11 23.75 -35.40 11.00
N ALA A 12 24.57 -34.93 11.93
CA ALA A 12 24.73 -33.50 12.20
C ALA A 12 25.77 -32.93 11.23
N VAL A 13 25.47 -31.81 10.58
CA VAL A 13 26.45 -31.03 9.82
C VAL A 13 26.44 -29.62 10.40
N ALA A 14 27.44 -29.35 11.22
CA ALA A 14 27.81 -28.00 11.64
C ALA A 14 28.49 -27.30 10.46
N ARG A 15 27.97 -26.15 10.02
CA ARG A 15 28.66 -25.28 9.06
C ARG A 15 29.18 -24.06 9.81
N THR A 16 30.50 -24.01 9.87
CA THR A 16 31.33 -23.04 10.58
C THR A 16 31.19 -21.63 10.02
N LEU A 17 31.08 -20.66 10.94
CA LEU A 17 31.21 -19.23 10.72
C LEU A 17 32.61 -18.89 10.18
N ARG A 18 32.69 -18.03 9.16
CA ARG A 18 33.94 -17.39 8.74
C ARG A 18 33.81 -15.88 8.87
N THR A 19 34.38 -15.38 9.97
CA THR A 19 34.69 -13.98 10.23
C THR A 19 35.94 -13.59 9.45
N SER A 20 35.91 -12.47 8.70
CA SER A 20 37.12 -11.81 8.20
C SER A 20 36.86 -10.33 7.94
N THR A 21 37.49 -9.48 8.75
CA THR A 21 37.79 -8.06 8.56
C THR A 21 39.23 -7.86 9.07
N PRO A 22 39.87 -6.68 8.97
CA PRO A 22 39.83 -5.59 7.98
C PRO A 22 41.24 -5.24 7.46
N VAL A 23 41.39 -4.52 6.33
CA VAL A 23 42.65 -3.79 6.03
C VAL A 23 42.35 -2.51 5.23
N LEU A 24 42.54 -1.35 5.89
CA LEU A 24 42.86 -0.06 5.28
C LEU A 24 44.39 0.02 5.11
N PRO A 25 44.92 0.75 4.11
CA PRO A 25 45.50 2.06 4.49
C PRO A 25 45.47 3.13 3.37
N ARG A 26 45.54 4.40 3.80
CA ARG A 26 46.63 5.35 3.47
C ARG A 26 46.15 6.78 3.16
N ARG A 27 46.59 7.67 4.06
CA ARG A 27 46.58 9.14 4.09
C ARG A 27 46.97 9.83 2.77
N SER A 28 46.38 11.00 2.53
CA SER A 28 47.10 12.30 2.44
C SER A 28 46.11 13.49 2.54
N PRO A 29 46.36 14.50 3.39
CA PRO A 29 45.69 15.79 3.32
C PRO A 29 46.57 16.81 2.58
N ALA A 30 45.95 17.69 1.79
CA ALA A 30 46.58 18.90 1.28
C ALA A 30 45.74 20.12 1.70
N LEU A 31 46.44 21.13 2.21
CA LEU A 31 45.92 22.33 2.85
C LEU A 31 46.34 23.57 2.03
N LEU A 32 45.49 24.62 2.10
CA LEU A 32 45.71 26.07 1.81
C LEU A 32 45.79 26.48 0.31
N SER A 33 45.18 27.56 -0.18
CA SER A 33 45.15 28.97 0.28
C SER A 33 44.15 29.77 -0.60
N VAL A 34 43.22 30.57 -0.04
CA VAL A 34 43.23 32.05 0.13
C VAL A 34 43.20 32.89 -1.17
N THR A 35 42.05 33.55 -1.46
CA THR A 35 41.83 35.03 -1.53
C THR A 35 40.53 35.38 -2.26
N LYS A 36 39.75 36.33 -1.70
CA LYS A 36 38.68 37.12 -2.34
C LYS A 36 39.32 38.37 -3.00
N PRO A 37 38.71 39.05 -4.01
CA PRO A 37 37.65 40.06 -3.77
C PRO A 37 36.52 40.00 -4.84
N ALA A 38 35.24 40.19 -4.48
CA ALA A 38 34.52 41.47 -4.40
C ALA A 38 34.62 42.35 -5.68
N ALA A 39 33.58 42.28 -6.52
CA ALA A 39 33.22 43.34 -7.47
C ALA A 39 31.70 43.52 -7.46
N THR A 40 31.29 44.73 -7.05
CA THR A 40 29.93 45.28 -7.06
C THR A 40 29.62 45.85 -8.46
N VAL A 41 28.38 46.37 -8.65
CA VAL A 41 27.92 47.29 -9.74
C VAL A 41 27.25 46.48 -10.90
N VAL A 42 25.98 46.62 -11.32
CA VAL A 42 24.96 47.69 -11.37
C VAL A 42 23.54 47.05 -11.37
N ALA A 43 22.56 47.71 -10.75
CA ALA A 43 21.13 47.45 -10.98
C ALA A 43 20.62 48.17 -12.24
N ALA A 44 19.94 47.48 -13.17
CA ALA A 44 19.17 48.15 -14.23
C ALA A 44 17.90 47.39 -14.64
N ARG A 45 16.78 47.87 -14.09
CA ARG A 45 15.51 48.23 -14.77
C ARG A 45 14.68 47.13 -15.43
N LYS A 46 13.53 46.91 -14.80
CA LYS A 46 12.29 46.34 -15.33
C LYS A 46 11.99 46.87 -16.74
N LEU A 47 11.83 45.97 -17.69
CA LEU A 47 11.15 46.25 -18.96
C LEU A 47 9.87 45.44 -18.99
N PHE A 48 8.76 46.18 -18.94
CA PHE A 48 7.43 45.70 -19.28
C PHE A 48 7.44 45.34 -20.76
N THR A 49 6.99 44.13 -21.12
CA THR A 49 6.59 43.85 -22.51
C THR A 49 5.19 43.26 -22.52
N THR A 50 4.40 43.81 -23.42
CA THR A 50 2.95 43.71 -23.53
C THR A 50 2.53 42.39 -24.17
N SER A 51 1.38 41.88 -23.71
CA SER A 51 0.66 40.71 -24.22
C SER A 51 0.63 40.61 -25.74
N ALA A 52 1.02 39.45 -26.29
CA ALA A 52 0.65 39.07 -27.65
C ALA A 52 -0.72 38.36 -27.61
N VAL A 53 -1.74 39.04 -28.12
CA VAL A 53 -3.05 38.47 -28.43
C VAL A 53 -2.88 37.57 -29.65
N ALA A 54 -3.03 36.25 -29.47
CA ALA A 54 -3.08 35.31 -30.58
C ALA A 54 -4.43 35.48 -31.31
N THR A 55 -4.39 36.13 -32.46
CA THR A 55 -5.48 36.21 -33.42
C THR A 55 -5.92 34.82 -33.84
N ARG A 56 -7.18 34.47 -33.52
CA ARG A 56 -7.92 33.34 -34.10
C ARG A 56 -7.90 33.43 -35.62
N GLY A 57 -7.11 32.58 -36.27
CA GLY A 57 -7.25 32.25 -37.69
C GLY A 57 -8.23 31.09 -37.83
N ILE A 58 -9.31 31.30 -38.58
CA ILE A 58 -10.23 30.27 -39.04
C ILE A 58 -9.56 29.60 -40.24
N MET A 59 -9.05 28.38 -40.09
CA MET A 59 -8.67 27.54 -41.25
C MET A 59 -9.75 26.47 -41.44
N PRO A 60 -10.34 26.33 -42.65
CA PRO A 60 -11.34 25.32 -42.95
C PRO A 60 -10.65 24.11 -43.59
N ASP A 61 -9.89 23.34 -42.81
CA ASP A 61 -9.46 21.93 -43.06
C ASP A 61 -8.34 21.54 -42.07
N THR A 62 -8.56 21.77 -40.77
CA THR A 62 -7.64 21.28 -39.74
C THR A 62 -8.09 19.89 -39.32
N ASP A 63 -7.39 18.87 -39.82
CA ASP A 63 -7.31 17.51 -39.30
C ASP A 63 -7.38 17.53 -37.76
N ASP A 64 -8.32 16.77 -37.20
CA ASP A 64 -8.61 16.67 -35.76
C ASP A 64 -7.31 16.32 -35.01
N PRO A 65 -6.71 17.22 -34.21
CA PRO A 65 -5.54 16.86 -33.44
C PRO A 65 -5.99 15.92 -32.32
N GLN A 66 -5.55 14.67 -32.42
CA GLN A 66 -5.85 13.60 -31.47
C GLN A 66 -5.83 14.09 -30.02
N VAL A 67 -6.95 13.86 -29.33
CA VAL A 67 -7.10 14.03 -27.89
C VAL A 67 -5.95 13.31 -27.20
N LYS A 68 -4.99 14.11 -26.73
CA LYS A 68 -3.90 13.65 -25.88
C LYS A 68 -4.55 13.11 -24.61
N GLU A 69 -4.54 11.79 -24.47
CA GLU A 69 -5.06 11.08 -23.30
C GLU A 69 -4.54 11.79 -22.04
N THR A 70 -5.48 12.31 -21.27
CA THR A 70 -5.23 12.98 -20.00
C THR A 70 -4.50 12.00 -19.07
N PRO A 71 -3.37 12.39 -18.47
CA PRO A 71 -2.81 11.65 -17.34
C PRO A 71 -3.90 11.54 -16.28
N LYS A 72 -4.22 10.30 -15.89
CA LYS A 72 -5.11 9.94 -14.78
C LYS A 72 -4.88 10.91 -13.62
N GLU A 73 -5.94 11.56 -13.16
CA GLU A 73 -5.92 12.42 -11.99
C GLU A 73 -5.20 11.72 -10.83
N GLU A 74 -4.01 12.20 -10.50
CA GLU A 74 -3.31 11.83 -9.28
C GLU A 74 -4.09 12.40 -8.12
N VAL A 75 -5.09 11.64 -7.64
CA VAL A 75 -5.63 11.84 -6.30
C VAL A 75 -4.43 11.79 -5.36
N LYS A 76 -4.13 12.92 -4.74
CA LYS A 76 -3.05 13.08 -3.76
C LYS A 76 -3.43 12.31 -2.50
N ARG A 77 -3.39 10.98 -2.57
CA ARG A 77 -3.64 10.06 -1.46
C ARG A 77 -2.43 10.15 -0.56
N SER A 78 -2.53 10.91 0.54
CA SER A 78 -1.51 10.88 1.57
C SER A 78 -1.62 9.54 2.29
N VAL A 79 -0.71 8.62 1.98
CA VAL A 79 -0.46 7.44 2.82
C VAL A 79 -0.14 7.98 4.21
N VAL A 80 -0.96 7.60 5.20
CA VAL A 80 -0.79 8.09 6.57
C VAL A 80 0.25 7.22 7.25
N GLU A 81 1.24 7.84 7.90
CA GLU A 81 2.13 7.12 8.79
C GLU A 81 1.37 6.76 10.07
N LEU A 82 0.82 5.54 10.13
CA LEU A 82 0.18 5.01 11.32
C LEU A 82 1.24 4.60 12.35
N SER A 83 0.93 4.68 13.65
CA SER A 83 1.70 3.94 14.66
C SER A 83 1.45 2.43 14.53
N ASP A 84 2.35 1.61 15.08
CA ASP A 84 2.19 0.16 15.03
C ASP A 84 0.89 -0.28 15.73
N ALA A 85 0.55 0.34 16.87
CA ALA A 85 -0.66 0.04 17.62
C ALA A 85 -1.94 0.36 16.82
N GLU A 86 -2.01 1.55 16.21
CA GLU A 86 -3.17 1.95 15.37
C GLU A 86 -3.31 1.03 14.15
N TYR A 87 -2.21 0.65 13.51
CA TYR A 87 -2.24 -0.31 12.41
C TYR A 87 -2.84 -1.64 12.85
N HIS A 88 -2.41 -2.14 14.03
CA HIS A 88 -2.91 -3.40 14.54
C HIS A 88 -4.41 -3.36 14.78
N GLU A 89 -4.90 -2.34 15.49
CA GLU A 89 -6.33 -2.14 15.76
C GLU A 89 -7.15 -2.04 14.47
N LEU A 90 -6.75 -1.17 13.54
CA LEU A 90 -7.48 -0.96 12.29
C LEU A 90 -7.47 -2.20 11.38
N ALA A 91 -6.32 -2.87 11.27
CA ALA A 91 -6.20 -4.06 10.43
C ALA A 91 -6.90 -5.28 11.04
N ASP A 92 -6.87 -5.44 12.37
CA ASP A 92 -7.62 -6.52 13.05
C ASP A 92 -9.12 -6.31 12.90
N GLN A 93 -9.63 -5.11 13.19
CA GLN A 93 -11.05 -4.80 13.05
C GLN A 93 -11.54 -4.96 11.61
N TYR A 94 -10.75 -4.49 10.63
CA TYR A 94 -11.09 -4.65 9.22
C TYR A 94 -11.17 -6.12 8.83
N LEU A 95 -10.15 -6.91 9.18
CA LEU A 95 -10.13 -8.33 8.83
C LEU A 95 -11.19 -9.13 9.57
N GLU A 96 -11.48 -8.84 10.83
CA GLU A 96 -12.57 -9.47 11.57
C GLU A 96 -13.91 -9.26 10.85
N THR A 97 -14.18 -8.04 10.40
CA THR A 97 -15.41 -7.75 9.65
C THR A 97 -15.45 -8.48 8.31
N VAL A 98 -14.33 -8.52 7.58
CA VAL A 98 -14.20 -9.28 6.32
C VAL A 98 -14.41 -10.77 6.57
N VAL A 99 -13.84 -11.33 7.63
CA VAL A 99 -14.02 -12.74 8.01
C VAL A 99 -15.49 -13.03 8.26
N THR A 100 -16.19 -12.25 9.09
CA THR A 100 -17.62 -12.43 9.35
C THR A 100 -18.44 -12.44 8.05
N LYS A 101 -18.17 -11.50 7.13
CA LYS A 101 -18.88 -11.46 5.83
C LYS A 101 -18.60 -12.67 4.94
N LEU A 102 -17.38 -13.21 5.00
CA LEU A 102 -17.02 -14.40 4.25
C LEU A 102 -17.57 -15.68 4.87
N GLU A 103 -17.67 -15.75 6.20
CA GLU A 103 -18.36 -16.83 6.92
C GLU A 103 -19.86 -16.84 6.58
N ASP A 104 -20.51 -15.68 6.58
CA ASP A 104 -21.91 -15.54 6.12
C ASP A 104 -22.08 -16.04 4.66
N LEU A 105 -21.09 -15.78 3.81
CA LEU A 105 -21.07 -16.26 2.43
C LEU A 105 -20.86 -17.78 2.37
N GLN A 106 -19.96 -18.33 3.19
CA GLN A 106 -19.74 -19.77 3.30
C GLN A 106 -21.03 -20.50 3.67
N ASP A 107 -21.85 -19.94 4.56
CA ASP A 107 -23.18 -20.49 4.88
C ASP A 107 -24.17 -20.39 3.72
N ALA A 108 -24.07 -19.34 2.89
CA ALA A 108 -24.93 -19.12 1.74
C ALA A 108 -24.55 -19.95 0.50
N ARG A 109 -23.26 -20.28 0.33
CA ARG A 109 -22.73 -20.96 -0.85
C ARG A 109 -21.91 -22.19 -0.45
N GLU A 110 -22.43 -23.36 -0.78
CA GLU A 110 -21.72 -24.62 -0.56
C GLU A 110 -20.38 -24.65 -1.32
N GLY A 111 -19.31 -25.08 -0.62
CA GLY A 111 -17.98 -25.27 -1.18
C GLY A 111 -17.02 -24.09 -1.01
N VAL A 112 -17.44 -22.99 -0.37
CA VAL A 112 -16.51 -21.95 0.10
C VAL A 112 -15.93 -22.38 1.44
N ASP A 113 -14.63 -22.17 1.61
CA ASP A 113 -13.92 -22.46 2.86
C ASP A 113 -13.13 -21.24 3.33
N VAL A 114 -13.36 -20.80 4.57
CA VAL A 114 -12.78 -19.59 5.16
C VAL A 114 -11.96 -20.00 6.38
N GLU A 115 -10.66 -19.70 6.37
CA GLU A 115 -9.75 -19.98 7.48
C GLU A 115 -9.01 -18.70 7.88
N TYR A 116 -9.19 -18.24 9.11
CA TYR A 116 -8.43 -17.12 9.67
C TYR A 116 -7.49 -17.59 10.79
N ALA A 117 -6.18 -17.43 10.60
CA ALA A 117 -5.17 -17.82 11.57
C ALA A 117 -3.95 -16.88 11.55
N ALA A 118 -3.54 -16.41 12.74
CA ALA A 118 -2.31 -15.64 12.95
C ALA A 118 -2.15 -14.41 12.00
N GLY A 119 -3.24 -13.70 11.70
CA GLY A 119 -3.22 -12.55 10.79
C GLY A 119 -3.18 -12.91 9.31
N VAL A 120 -3.40 -14.19 8.97
CA VAL A 120 -3.57 -14.68 7.60
C VAL A 120 -4.99 -15.21 7.45
N LEU A 121 -5.73 -14.64 6.51
CA LEU A 121 -7.05 -15.09 6.07
C LEU A 121 -6.88 -15.82 4.74
N SER A 122 -7.22 -17.10 4.71
CA SER A 122 -7.27 -17.95 3.53
C SER A 122 -8.72 -18.21 3.17
N VAL A 123 -9.09 -17.99 1.91
CA VAL A 123 -10.45 -18.20 1.41
C VAL A 123 -10.37 -19.04 0.16
N THR A 124 -10.92 -20.25 0.19
CA THR A 124 -10.97 -21.13 -0.97
C THR A 124 -12.34 -21.07 -1.60
N PHE A 125 -12.39 -20.62 -2.85
CA PHE A 125 -13.59 -20.69 -3.67
C PHE A 125 -13.46 -21.82 -4.69
N PRO A 126 -14.53 -22.59 -4.93
CA PRO A 126 -14.50 -23.71 -5.88
C PRO A 126 -14.31 -23.24 -7.32
N ASP A 127 -14.80 -22.03 -7.65
CA ASP A 127 -14.80 -21.50 -9.02
C ASP A 127 -13.59 -20.61 -9.34
N ALA A 128 -13.06 -19.91 -8.32
CA ALA A 128 -12.00 -18.91 -8.50
C ALA A 128 -10.63 -19.36 -7.96
N GLY A 129 -10.58 -20.35 -7.07
CA GLY A 129 -9.36 -20.79 -6.38
C GLY A 129 -9.18 -20.16 -4.99
N THR A 130 -7.96 -20.20 -4.47
CA THR A 130 -7.65 -19.76 -3.11
C THR A 130 -7.09 -18.34 -3.07
N TYR A 131 -7.75 -17.50 -2.29
CA TYR A 131 -7.35 -16.15 -1.96
C TYR A 131 -6.63 -16.15 -0.62
N VAL A 132 -5.55 -15.39 -0.52
CA VAL A 132 -4.82 -15.25 0.74
C VAL A 132 -4.65 -13.78 1.06
N ILE A 133 -5.21 -13.33 2.17
CA ILE A 133 -5.05 -11.99 2.72
C ILE A 133 -4.15 -12.10 3.96
N ASN A 134 -3.10 -11.30 4.03
CA ASN A 134 -2.10 -11.36 5.10
C ASN A 134 -1.80 -9.97 5.65
N LYS A 135 -1.82 -9.84 6.97
CA LYS A 135 -1.31 -8.66 7.67
C LYS A 135 0.21 -8.58 7.53
N GLN A 136 0.72 -7.41 7.17
CA GLN A 136 2.15 -7.12 7.16
C GLN A 136 2.46 -5.97 8.12
N PRO A 137 2.54 -6.26 9.43
CA PRO A 137 2.88 -5.25 10.45
C PRO A 137 4.15 -4.44 10.15
N PRO A 138 5.28 -5.04 9.69
CA PRO A 138 6.49 -4.28 9.41
C PRO A 138 6.33 -3.19 8.35
N ASN A 139 5.38 -3.37 7.43
CA ASN A 139 5.11 -2.42 6.36
C ASN A 139 3.81 -1.63 6.59
N LYS A 140 3.05 -1.93 7.66
CA LYS A 140 1.71 -1.39 7.93
C LYS A 140 0.75 -1.54 6.74
N GLN A 141 0.85 -2.68 6.09
CA GLN A 141 0.09 -3.00 4.87
C GLN A 141 -0.77 -4.25 5.06
N ILE A 142 -1.76 -4.40 4.20
CA ILE A 142 -2.45 -5.67 4.00
C ILE A 142 -2.08 -6.18 2.61
N TRP A 143 -1.60 -7.42 2.55
CA TRP A 143 -1.26 -8.05 1.27
C TRP A 143 -2.37 -9.01 0.88
N LEU A 144 -2.71 -9.04 -0.41
CA LEU A 144 -3.69 -9.93 -0.98
C LEU A 144 -3.02 -10.73 -2.10
N SER A 145 -3.25 -12.03 -2.14
CA SER A 145 -2.91 -12.91 -3.24
C SER A 145 -4.20 -13.42 -3.84
N SER A 146 -4.61 -12.84 -4.97
CA SER A 146 -5.73 -13.35 -5.76
C SER A 146 -5.20 -14.31 -6.84
N PRO A 147 -5.88 -15.44 -7.09
CA PRO A 147 -5.58 -16.32 -8.23
C PRO A 147 -5.88 -15.66 -9.59
N ILE A 148 -6.72 -14.62 -9.61
CA ILE A 148 -7.15 -13.91 -10.82
C ILE A 148 -6.27 -12.69 -11.10
N SER A 149 -6.14 -11.80 -10.11
CA SER A 149 -5.40 -10.53 -10.27
C SER A 149 -3.98 -10.55 -9.71
N GLY A 150 -3.58 -11.63 -9.04
CA GLY A 150 -2.24 -11.80 -8.49
C GLY A 150 -2.01 -11.05 -7.18
N PRO A 151 -0.74 -10.73 -6.85
CA PRO A 151 -0.40 -10.08 -5.59
C PRO A 151 -0.70 -8.58 -5.61
N LYS A 152 -1.45 -8.11 -4.61
CA LYS A 152 -1.78 -6.71 -4.36
C LYS A 152 -1.37 -6.31 -2.94
N ARG A 153 -1.13 -5.01 -2.74
CA ARG A 153 -0.72 -4.43 -1.45
C ARG A 153 -1.57 -3.22 -1.18
N TYR A 154 -2.22 -3.20 -0.04
CA TYR A 154 -3.10 -2.11 0.36
C TYR A 154 -2.44 -1.31 1.46
N ASP A 155 -2.50 0.00 1.29
CA ASP A 155 -2.05 0.99 2.25
C ASP A 155 -3.28 1.67 2.86
N TRP A 156 -3.21 1.99 4.16
CA TRP A 156 -4.29 2.73 4.81
C TRP A 156 -4.26 4.20 4.38
N VAL A 157 -5.37 4.67 3.83
CA VAL A 157 -5.56 6.05 3.42
C VAL A 157 -6.77 6.61 4.14
N VAL A 158 -6.57 7.70 4.85
CA VAL A 158 -7.66 8.44 5.49
C VAL A 158 -8.41 9.22 4.40
N VAL A 159 -9.69 8.89 4.24
CA VAL A 159 -10.62 9.56 3.33
C VAL A 159 -11.37 10.61 4.14
N GLY A 160 -10.76 11.78 4.29
CA GLY A 160 -11.31 12.91 5.02
C GLY A 160 -10.95 14.22 4.36
N ASP A 161 -11.77 14.67 3.41
CA ASP A 161 -11.75 16.04 2.92
C ASP A 161 -12.55 16.89 3.91
N SER A 162 -11.91 17.46 4.93
CA SER A 162 -12.22 18.82 5.40
C SER A 162 -11.44 19.19 6.65
N GLN A 163 -10.98 20.42 6.63
CA GLN A 163 -10.32 21.20 7.67
C GLN A 163 -11.15 21.37 8.98
N ASN A 164 -12.11 20.48 9.29
CA ASN A 164 -13.07 20.68 10.38
C ASN A 164 -13.45 19.43 11.20
N ASP A 165 -12.88 18.25 10.92
CA ASP A 165 -13.21 17.06 11.71
C ASP A 165 -12.25 16.90 12.89
N LYS A 166 -12.84 16.86 14.08
CA LYS A 166 -12.16 16.62 15.36
C LYS A 166 -11.33 15.33 15.24
N GLU A 167 -10.11 15.39 15.77
CA GLU A 167 -9.20 14.25 15.95
C GLU A 167 -9.97 13.09 16.60
N GLY A 168 -10.42 12.10 15.81
CA GLY A 168 -11.17 10.96 16.35
C GLY A 168 -12.11 10.22 15.39
N THR A 169 -12.49 10.78 14.24
CA THR A 169 -13.47 10.12 13.33
C THR A 169 -13.06 10.18 11.86
N ALA A 170 -11.77 10.10 11.58
CA ALA A 170 -11.28 10.09 10.21
C ALA A 170 -11.53 8.70 9.60
N ALA A 171 -12.55 8.57 8.75
CA ALA A 171 -12.82 7.34 8.02
C ALA A 171 -11.65 7.05 7.08
N GLY A 172 -11.06 5.86 7.19
CA GLY A 172 -10.00 5.43 6.28
C GLY A 172 -10.38 4.15 5.55
N ALA A 173 -9.70 3.91 4.44
CA ALA A 173 -9.89 2.74 3.61
C ALA A 173 -8.53 2.15 3.22
N TRP A 174 -8.51 0.83 3.02
CA TRP A 174 -7.37 0.11 2.48
C TRP A 174 -7.36 0.25 0.96
N ILE A 175 -6.44 1.05 0.42
CA ILE A 175 -6.38 1.40 -1.01
C ILE A 175 -5.13 0.81 -1.66
N TYR A 176 -5.27 0.22 -2.85
CA TYR A 176 -4.12 -0.20 -3.64
C TYR A 176 -3.50 0.98 -4.38
N ALA A 177 -2.22 1.28 -4.10
CA ALA A 177 -1.54 2.46 -4.64
C ALA A 177 -1.46 2.53 -6.18
N ARG A 178 -1.62 1.41 -6.91
CA ARG A 178 -1.46 1.41 -8.37
C ARG A 178 -2.72 1.80 -9.15
N ASP A 179 -3.87 1.26 -8.77
CA ASP A 179 -5.15 1.50 -9.45
C ASP A 179 -6.11 2.35 -8.58
N GLY A 180 -5.84 2.48 -7.28
CA GLY A 180 -6.70 3.17 -6.34
C GLY A 180 -7.93 2.36 -5.93
N SER A 181 -8.01 1.07 -6.28
CA SER A 181 -9.14 0.22 -5.89
C SER A 181 -9.05 -0.13 -4.40
N THR A 182 -10.21 -0.23 -3.75
CA THR A 182 -10.31 -0.79 -2.41
C THR A 182 -10.31 -2.32 -2.48
N LEU A 183 -10.03 -2.97 -1.35
CA LEU A 183 -10.18 -4.42 -1.26
C LEU A 183 -11.63 -4.84 -1.53
N ASP A 184 -12.61 -4.07 -1.03
CA ASP A 184 -14.04 -4.32 -1.26
C ASP A 184 -14.40 -4.31 -2.76
N ASP A 185 -13.90 -3.34 -3.52
CA ASP A 185 -14.12 -3.25 -4.97
C ASP A 185 -13.54 -4.47 -5.72
N LEU A 186 -12.41 -5.00 -5.25
CA LEU A 186 -11.83 -6.22 -5.81
C LEU A 186 -12.72 -7.43 -5.56
N PHE A 187 -13.23 -7.59 -4.34
CA PHE A 187 -14.12 -8.70 -3.98
C PHE A 187 -15.46 -8.63 -4.71
N LEU A 188 -16.01 -7.42 -4.86
CA LEU A 188 -17.22 -7.20 -5.65
C LEU A 188 -16.98 -7.58 -7.13
N LYS A 189 -15.83 -7.21 -7.68
CA LYS A 189 -15.51 -7.49 -9.08
C LYS A 189 -15.19 -8.95 -9.38
N GLU A 190 -14.46 -9.61 -8.49
CA GLU A 190 -13.96 -10.98 -8.72
C GLU A 190 -14.93 -12.05 -8.24
N LEU A 191 -15.67 -11.78 -7.17
CA LEU A 191 -16.49 -12.77 -6.47
C LEU A 191 -17.98 -12.38 -6.40
N ASP A 192 -18.35 -11.18 -6.87
CA ASP A 192 -19.69 -10.59 -6.72
C ASP A 192 -20.12 -10.48 -5.25
N VAL A 193 -19.13 -10.26 -4.38
CA VAL A 193 -19.33 -10.16 -2.93
C VAL A 193 -19.27 -8.71 -2.52
N ASP A 194 -20.41 -8.20 -2.06
CA ASP A 194 -20.45 -6.88 -1.47
C ASP A 194 -19.88 -6.93 -0.06
N LEU A 195 -18.58 -6.64 0.03
CA LEU A 195 -17.90 -6.38 1.29
C LEU A 195 -18.12 -4.95 1.76
N SER A 196 -19.10 -4.20 1.22
CA SER A 196 -19.34 -2.82 1.63
C SER A 196 -19.39 -2.71 3.15
N LEU A 197 -18.26 -2.31 3.68
CA LEU A 197 -18.18 -1.63 4.93
C LEU A 197 -18.88 -0.33 4.61
N ALA A 198 -20.19 -0.29 4.85
CA ALA A 198 -20.81 0.98 5.22
C ALA A 198 -19.79 1.65 6.14
N PRO A 199 -19.42 2.92 5.91
CA PRO A 199 -18.55 3.66 6.84
C PRO A 199 -19.28 3.68 8.17
N SER A 200 -19.11 2.60 8.91
CA SER A 200 -19.79 2.27 10.14
C SER A 200 -19.12 3.21 11.10
N THR A 201 -19.84 4.30 11.40
CA THR A 201 -19.78 5.04 12.65
C THR A 201 -18.70 4.50 13.57
N TYR A 202 -17.48 4.99 13.37
CA TYR A 202 -16.40 4.82 14.32
C TYR A 202 -16.74 5.75 15.48
N GLY A 203 -17.55 5.26 16.43
CA GLY A 203 -17.94 5.98 17.62
C GLY A 203 -19.42 5.88 17.96
N GLU A 204 -19.88 4.69 18.36
CA GLU A 204 -20.96 4.62 19.35
C GLU A 204 -20.40 3.87 20.57
N ASP A 205 -19.74 4.65 21.43
CA ASP A 205 -19.39 4.21 22.76
C ASP A 205 -20.67 4.07 23.59
N GLN A 206 -20.67 3.05 24.42
CA GLN A 206 -21.79 2.59 25.21
C GLN A 206 -22.12 3.61 26.30
N THR A 207 -23.21 4.37 26.14
CA THR A 207 -23.84 5.05 27.29
C THR A 207 -25.32 4.71 27.37
N GLN A 208 -25.64 3.64 28.08
CA GLN A 208 -26.96 3.50 28.71
C GLN A 208 -26.82 2.97 30.15
N THR A 209 -26.83 3.96 31.05
CA THR A 209 -27.48 4.05 32.37
C THR A 209 -27.50 2.87 33.31
#